data_AF-A0A429MJJ4-F1
#
_entry.id   AF-A0A429MJJ4-F1
#
_cell.length_a   1.000
_cell.length_b   1.000
_cell.length_c   1.000
_cell.angle_alpha   90.00
_cell.angle_beta   90.00
_cell.angle_gamma   90.00
#
_symmetry.space_group_name_H-M   'P 1'
#
loop_
_entity.id
_entity.type
_entity.pdbx_description
1 polymer ?
#
loop_
_entity_poly.entity_id
_entity_poly.type
_entity_poly.pdbx_seq_one_letter_code
_entity_poly.pdbx_strand_id
1 'polypeptide(L)'
;PPIPVQQLTFEEIQLLMKQSLSQYCGLMAKPLIQKIEQIKNLQELKMCQMQWITSLQESRIPPHELAHTLHSINYSIQLIQQKN
;
A
#
# COMPACT_ATOMS: atom_id res chain seq x y z
N PRO A 1 -2.11 21.42 8.28
CA PRO A 1 -2.83 21.24 7.00
C PRO A 1 -3.38 19.81 6.86
N PRO A 2 -4.62 19.61 6.38
CA PRO A 2 -5.07 18.28 5.98
C PRO A 2 -4.17 17.78 4.85
N ILE A 3 -3.73 16.52 4.95
CA ILE A 3 -2.84 15.94 3.97
C ILE A 3 -3.68 15.61 2.72
N PRO A 4 -3.34 16.12 1.53
CA PRO A 4 -4.13 15.87 0.34
C PRO A 4 -4.20 14.36 0.05
N VAL A 5 -5.41 13.83 -0.02
CA VAL A 5 -5.69 12.41 -0.22
C VAL A 5 -5.86 12.16 -1.71
N GLN A 6 -5.03 11.30 -2.28
CA GLN A 6 -5.17 10.93 -3.69
C GLN A 6 -6.11 9.73 -3.80
N GLN A 7 -7.11 9.83 -4.66
CA GLN A 7 -7.91 8.67 -5.06
C GLN A 7 -7.09 7.85 -6.06
N LEU A 8 -6.86 6.59 -5.74
CA LEU A 8 -6.08 5.63 -6.50
C LEU A 8 -6.98 4.53 -7.07
N THR A 9 -6.66 4.04 -8.26
CA THR A 9 -7.19 2.78 -8.78
C THR A 9 -6.58 1.58 -8.06
N PHE A 10 -7.11 0.39 -8.33
CA PHE A 10 -6.57 -0.85 -7.78
C PHE A 10 -5.09 -1.05 -8.16
N GLU A 11 -4.77 -0.82 -9.43
CA GLU A 11 -3.41 -0.95 -9.98
C GLU A 11 -2.46 0.11 -9.41
N GLU A 12 -2.96 1.34 -9.21
CA GLU A 12 -2.19 2.41 -8.58
C GLU A 12 -1.87 2.10 -7.11
N ILE A 13 -2.80 1.50 -6.36
CA ILE A 13 -2.53 1.00 -5.01
C ILE A 13 -1.42 -0.06 -5.04
N GLN A 14 -1.53 -1.06 -5.92
CA GLN A 14 -0.51 -2.11 -6.08
C GLN A 14 0.85 -1.50 -6.42
N LEU A 15 0.90 -0.55 -7.36
CA LEU A 15 2.13 0.12 -7.75
C LEU A 15 2.76 0.88 -6.58
N LEU A 16 1.98 1.66 -5.86
CA LEU A 16 2.43 2.44 -4.70
C LEU A 16 2.96 1.53 -3.58
N MET A 17 2.28 0.42 -3.31
CA MET A 17 2.75 -0.58 -2.35
C MET A 17 4.09 -1.19 -2.77
N LYS A 18 4.26 -1.54 -4.05
CA LYS A 18 5.53 -2.10 -4.57
C LYS A 18 6.68 -1.08 -4.53
N GLN A 19 6.41 0.17 -4.88
CA GLN A 19 7.42 1.24 -4.90
C GLN A 19 7.92 1.55 -3.49
N SER A 20 7.00 1.73 -2.54
CA SER A 20 7.36 1.99 -1.14
C SER A 20 8.15 0.84 -0.52
N LEU A 21 7.76 -0.42 -0.78
CA LEU A 21 8.54 -1.59 -0.36
C LEU A 21 9.95 -1.62 -0.98
N SER A 22 10.07 -1.36 -2.28
CA SER A 22 11.37 -1.34 -2.96
C SER A 22 12.27 -0.24 -2.41
N GLN A 23 11.71 0.92 -2.09
CA GLN A 23 12.43 2.08 -1.58
C GLN A 23 12.93 1.88 -0.15
N TYR A 24 12.13 1.26 0.72
CA TYR A 24 12.40 1.25 2.16
C TYR A 24 12.83 -0.11 2.74
N CYS A 25 12.41 -1.22 2.13
CA CYS A 25 12.64 -2.57 2.67
C CYS A 25 13.69 -3.36 1.88
N GLY A 26 14.17 -2.85 0.74
CA GLY A 26 15.24 -3.45 -0.05
C GLY A 26 14.94 -4.89 -0.48
N LEU A 27 15.95 -5.77 -0.42
CA LEU A 27 15.82 -7.16 -0.89
C LEU A 27 14.79 -7.99 -0.11
N MET A 28 14.57 -7.68 1.17
CA MET A 28 13.62 -8.40 2.01
C MET A 28 12.16 -8.17 1.58
N ALA A 29 11.89 -7.12 0.81
CA ALA A 29 10.56 -6.83 0.29
C ALA A 29 10.15 -7.72 -0.90
N LYS A 30 11.10 -8.43 -1.54
CA LYS A 30 10.86 -9.18 -2.79
C LYS A 30 9.67 -10.17 -2.71
N PRO A 31 9.53 -11.01 -1.66
CA PRO A 31 8.39 -11.93 -1.58
C PRO A 31 7.05 -11.20 -1.50
N LEU A 32 7.00 -10.08 -0.78
CA LEU A 32 5.79 -9.29 -0.62
C LEU A 32 5.44 -8.54 -1.92
N ILE A 33 6.44 -8.00 -2.62
CA ILE A 33 6.26 -7.39 -3.96
C ILE A 33 5.68 -8.41 -4.94
N GLN A 34 6.24 -9.62 -5.00
CA GLN A 34 5.73 -10.68 -5.87
C GLN A 34 4.30 -11.08 -5.51
N LYS A 35 3.97 -11.12 -4.22
CA LYS A 35 2.60 -11.34 -3.76
C LYS A 35 1.66 -10.24 -4.28
N ILE A 36 2.05 -8.96 -4.17
CA ILE A 36 1.26 -7.83 -4.66
C ILE A 36 0.93 -7.96 -6.15
N GLU A 37 1.87 -8.44 -6.96
CA GLU A 37 1.69 -8.62 -8.41
C GLU A 37 0.68 -9.70 -8.79
N GLN A 38 0.40 -10.65 -7.89
CA GLN A 38 -0.56 -11.73 -8.13
C GLN A 38 -1.96 -11.43 -7.62
N ILE A 39 -2.15 -10.30 -6.91
CA ILE A 39 -3.43 -9.93 -6.32
C ILE A 39 -4.43 -9.56 -7.43
N LYS A 40 -5.60 -10.19 -7.39
CA LYS A 40 -6.66 -9.98 -8.40
C LYS A 40 -7.96 -9.45 -7.82
N ASN A 41 -8.08 -9.42 -6.50
CA ASN A 41 -9.30 -8.97 -5.82
C ASN A 41 -8.99 -8.14 -4.58
N LEU A 42 -10.02 -7.43 -4.12
CA LEU A 42 -9.92 -6.47 -3.03
C LEU A 42 -9.63 -7.13 -1.67
N GLN A 43 -10.07 -8.38 -1.46
CA GLN A 43 -9.81 -9.10 -0.20
C GLN A 43 -8.33 -9.43 -0.06
N GLU A 44 -7.72 -9.97 -1.11
CA GLU A 44 -6.28 -10.23 -1.18
C GLU A 44 -5.47 -8.93 -1.02
N LEU A 45 -5.93 -7.83 -1.63
CA LEU A 45 -5.28 -6.53 -1.51
C LEU A 45 -5.23 -6.06 -0.05
N LYS A 46 -6.35 -6.11 0.67
CA LYS A 46 -6.42 -5.74 2.09
C LYS A 46 -5.51 -6.62 2.97
N MET A 47 -5.49 -7.93 2.72
CA MET A 47 -4.63 -8.83 3.47
C MET A 47 -3.14 -8.54 3.20
N CYS A 48 -2.79 -8.23 1.95
CA CYS A 48 -1.43 -7.84 1.60
C CYS A 48 -1.05 -6.46 2.14
N GLN A 49 -2.00 -5.53 2.22
CA GLN A 49 -1.82 -4.20 2.82
C GLN A 49 -1.42 -4.30 4.30
N MET A 50 -2.01 -5.23 5.06
CA MET A 50 -1.63 -5.47 6.46
C MET A 50 -0.18 -5.94 6.59
N GLN A 51 0.32 -6.75 5.66
CA GLN A 51 1.73 -7.16 5.66
C GLN A 51 2.65 -6.01 5.24
N TRP A 52 2.19 -5.22 4.26
CA TRP A 52 2.88 -4.04 3.76
C TRP A 52 3.11 -2.97 4.83
N ILE A 53 2.09 -2.64 5.62
CA ILE A 53 2.25 -1.65 6.70
C ILE A 53 3.23 -2.13 7.76
N THR A 54 3.18 -3.40 8.18
CA THR A 54 4.14 -3.97 9.15
C THR A 54 5.57 -3.89 8.61
N SER A 55 5.81 -4.33 7.37
CA SER A 55 7.14 -4.26 6.77
C SER A 55 7.69 -2.83 6.67
N LEU A 56 6.83 -1.85 6.37
CA LEU A 56 7.23 -0.46 6.34
C LEU A 56 7.47 0.13 7.73
N GLN A 57 6.69 -0.24 8.75
CA GLN A 57 6.91 0.20 10.13
C GLN A 57 8.25 -0.29 10.70
N GLU A 58 8.72 -1.46 10.27
CA GLU A 58 10.03 -2.00 10.65
C GLU A 58 11.19 -1.41 9.83
N SER A 59 10.88 -0.60 8.80
CA SER A 59 11.86 0.05 7.93
C SER A 59 12.27 1.44 8.43
N ARG A 60 13.05 2.17 7.62
CA ARG A 60 13.44 3.57 7.89
C ARG A 60 12.52 4.62 7.25
N ILE A 61 11.32 4.23 6.79
CA ILE A 61 10.37 5.18 6.22
C ILE A 61 10.03 6.28 7.25
N PRO A 62 9.97 7.56 6.85
CA PRO A 62 9.49 8.62 7.73
C PRO A 62 8.03 8.38 8.16
N PRO A 63 7.67 8.49 9.45
CA PRO A 63 6.32 8.20 9.93
C PRO A 63 5.22 9.02 9.23
N HIS A 64 5.51 10.27 8.88
CA HIS A 64 4.58 11.14 8.18
C HIS A 64 4.30 10.68 6.74
N GLU A 65 5.31 10.13 6.07
CA GLU A 65 5.20 9.61 4.71
C GLU A 65 4.42 8.30 4.70
N LEU A 66 4.69 7.40 5.67
CA LEU A 66 3.89 6.19 5.86
C LEU A 66 2.42 6.53 6.14
N ALA A 67 2.17 7.48 7.04
CA ALA A 67 0.81 7.90 7.39
C ALA A 67 0.06 8.47 6.17
N HIS A 68 0.73 9.30 5.36
CA HIS A 68 0.13 9.84 4.14
C HIS A 68 -0.20 8.76 3.11
N THR A 69 0.75 7.85 2.88
CA THR A 69 0.59 6.74 1.94
C THR A 69 -0.54 5.81 2.38
N LEU A 70 -0.57 5.45 3.66
CA LEU A 70 -1.61 4.61 4.25
C LEU A 70 -3.00 5.26 4.14
N HIS A 71 -3.09 6.57 4.40
CA HIS A 71 -4.36 7.28 4.28
C HIS A 71 -4.90 7.23 2.85
N SER A 72 -4.05 7.49 1.85
CA SER A 72 -4.43 7.46 0.44
C SER A 72 -4.88 6.06 -0.01
N ILE A 73 -4.17 5.02 0.42
CA ILE A 73 -4.55 3.63 0.14
C ILE A 73 -5.88 3.26 0.82
N ASN A 74 -6.05 3.56 2.12
CA ASN A 74 -7.27 3.25 2.86
C ASN A 74 -8.51 3.91 2.25
N TYR A 75 -8.39 5.19 1.93
CA TYR A 75 -9.46 5.96 1.29
C TYR A 75 -9.84 5.35 -0.06
N SER A 76 -8.85 5.00 -0.88
CA SER A 76 -9.08 4.41 -2.20
C SER A 76 -9.71 3.02 -2.11
N ILE A 77 -9.24 2.16 -1.20
CA ILE A 77 -9.84 0.84 -0.93
C ILE A 77 -11.31 0.98 -0.53
N GLN A 78 -11.64 1.94 0.32
CA GLN A 78 -13.03 2.19 0.74
C GLN A 78 -13.91 2.58 -0.46
N LEU A 79 -13.44 3.46 -1.33
CA LEU A 79 -14.17 3.86 -2.53
C LEU A 79 -14.36 2.71 -3.52
N ILE A 80 -13.33 1.88 -3.73
CA ILE A 80 -13.43 0.70 -4.58
C ILE A 80 -14.44 -0.30 -4.01
N GLN A 81 -14.46 -0.48 -2.69
CA GLN A 81 -15.42 -1.37 -2.04
C GLN A 81 -16.87 -0.91 -2.19
N GLN A 82 -17.13 0.41 -2.14
CA GLN A 82 -18.49 0.95 -2.27
C GLN A 82 -19.04 0.88 -3.71
N LYS A 83 -18.17 0.73 -4.70
CA LYS A 83 -18.54 0.64 -6.13
C LYS A 83 -18.85 -0.79 -6.59
N ASN A 84 -18.57 -1.79 -5.77
CA ASN A 84 -18.84 -3.22 -6.04
C ASN A 84 -19.96 -3.72 -5.13
#